data_AF-A0A8J3GC95-F1
#
_entry.id   AF-A0A8J3GC95-F1
#
_cell.length_a   1.000
_cell.length_b   1.000
_cell.length_c   1.000
_cell.angle_alpha   90.00
_cell.angle_beta   90.00
_cell.angle_gamma   90.00
#
_symmetry.space_group_name_H-M   'P 1'
#
loop_
_entity.id
_entity.type
_entity.pdbx_description
1 polymer ?
#
loop_
_entity_poly.entity_id
_entity_poly.type
_entity_poly.pdbx_seq_one_letter_code
_entity_poly.pdbx_strand_id
1 'polypeptide(L)'
;MSITPPPKRKGATDQAPSLNIASERKMEEVINRGSTAVASRLSSEKDQPTVKNFNVRIMSDRLNVVNSLRDLRPKKPLSPKPGISLQDWVLEAIEEKIKREQKSLS
;
A
#
# COMPACT_ATOMS: atom_id res chain seq x y z
N MET A 1 -55.56 2.36 -29.75
CA MET A 1 -54.50 1.70 -28.95
C MET A 1 -54.54 2.28 -27.55
N SER A 2 -54.82 1.46 -26.55
CA SER A 2 -54.90 1.82 -25.12
C SER A 2 -53.52 1.72 -24.49
N ILE A 3 -53.08 2.78 -23.81
CA ILE A 3 -51.82 2.80 -23.06
C ILE A 3 -52.18 3.17 -21.62
N THR A 4 -52.10 2.17 -20.75
CA THR A 4 -52.42 2.23 -19.33
C THR A 4 -51.36 3.05 -18.57
N PRO A 5 -51.73 3.96 -17.66
CA PRO A 5 -50.77 4.71 -16.86
C PRO A 5 -50.08 3.81 -15.81
N PRO A 6 -48.81 4.09 -15.46
CA PRO A 6 -48.02 3.27 -14.54
C PRO A 6 -48.50 3.42 -13.08
N PRO A 7 -48.29 2.38 -12.24
CA PRO A 7 -48.77 2.37 -10.87
C PRO A 7 -48.01 3.38 -9.99
N LYS A 8 -48.77 4.19 -9.25
CA LYS A 8 -48.24 5.14 -8.26
C LYS A 8 -47.62 4.37 -7.07
N ARG A 9 -46.35 4.65 -6.75
CA ARG A 9 -45.72 4.19 -5.50
C ARG A 9 -46.51 4.75 -4.31
N LYS A 10 -47.02 3.86 -3.46
CA LYS A 10 -47.57 4.24 -2.15
C LYS A 10 -46.45 4.79 -1.28
N GLY A 11 -46.66 5.97 -0.71
CA GLY A 11 -45.71 6.63 0.17
C GLY A 11 -45.33 5.72 1.35
N ALA A 12 -44.03 5.55 1.56
CA ALA A 12 -43.54 5.11 2.85
C ALA A 12 -43.65 6.31 3.78
N THR A 13 -44.63 6.24 4.66
CA THR A 13 -44.80 7.06 5.86
C THR A 13 -43.47 7.19 6.61
N ASP A 14 -43.02 8.43 6.80
CA ASP A 14 -42.12 8.81 7.89
C ASP A 14 -42.77 8.40 9.22
N GLN A 15 -42.36 7.27 9.77
CA GLN A 15 -42.58 6.94 11.17
C GLN A 15 -41.24 7.07 11.88
N ALA A 16 -41.07 8.19 12.57
CA ALA A 16 -40.09 8.32 13.62
C ALA A 16 -40.43 7.31 14.73
N PRO A 17 -39.53 6.39 15.11
CA PRO A 17 -39.72 5.61 16.32
C PRO A 17 -39.28 6.46 17.52
N SER A 18 -40.19 6.57 18.48
CA SER A 18 -40.00 7.22 19.77
C SER A 18 -38.77 6.72 20.51
N LEU A 19 -38.07 7.66 21.14
CA LEU A 19 -36.88 7.46 21.96
C LEU A 19 -37.21 6.55 23.16
N ASN A 20 -36.86 5.27 23.05
CA ASN A 20 -36.88 4.33 24.16
C ASN A 20 -35.45 4.20 24.71
N ILE A 21 -35.28 4.61 25.98
CA ILE A 21 -34.03 4.65 26.78
C ILE A 21 -33.30 3.28 26.86
N ALA A 22 -33.92 2.19 26.39
CA ALA A 22 -33.30 0.87 26.25
C ALA A 22 -32.31 0.76 25.06
N SER A 23 -32.12 1.81 24.26
CA SER A 23 -31.23 1.80 23.09
C SER A 23 -29.78 2.14 23.41
N GLU A 24 -29.46 2.80 24.53
CA GLU A 24 -28.11 3.31 24.79
C GLU A 24 -27.08 2.18 24.97
N ARG A 25 -27.37 1.18 25.80
CA ARG A 25 -26.51 -0.03 25.94
C ARG A 25 -26.36 -0.81 24.63
N LYS A 26 -27.42 -0.90 23.82
CA LYS A 26 -27.38 -1.56 22.51
C LYS A 26 -26.57 -0.74 21.50
N MET A 27 -26.60 0.60 21.60
CA MET A 27 -25.77 1.47 20.78
C MET A 27 -24.29 1.35 21.16
N GLU A 28 -23.95 1.31 22.44
CA GLU A 28 -22.57 1.06 22.90
C GLU A 28 -22.03 -0.28 22.42
N GLU A 29 -22.86 -1.34 22.47
CA GLU A 29 -22.48 -2.67 21.97
C GLU A 29 -22.26 -2.67 20.45
N VAL A 30 -23.06 -1.93 19.69
CA VAL A 30 -22.89 -1.76 18.24
C VAL A 30 -21.66 -0.90 17.89
N ILE A 31 -21.38 0.15 18.67
CA ILE A 31 -20.20 1.01 18.51
C ILE A 31 -18.91 0.20 18.77
N ASN A 32 -18.92 -0.64 19.81
CA ASN A 32 -17.77 -1.49 20.15
C ASN A 32 -17.59 -2.68 19.18
N ARG A 33 -18.66 -3.10 18.48
CA ARG A 33 -18.61 -4.17 17.47
C ARG A 33 -18.01 -3.71 16.13
N GLY A 34 -17.93 -2.41 15.88
CA GLY A 34 -17.34 -1.82 14.66
C GLY A 34 -15.86 -1.46 14.73
N SER A 35 -15.25 -1.47 15.93
CA SER A 35 -13.93 -0.86 16.17
C SER A 35 -12.79 -1.85 16.47
N THR A 36 -12.95 -3.13 16.17
CA THR A 36 -11.87 -4.13 16.38
C THR A 36 -10.83 -4.17 15.25
N ALA A 37 -11.07 -3.47 14.13
CA ALA A 37 -10.15 -3.47 12.99
C ALA A 37 -9.01 -2.43 13.09
N VAL A 38 -9.13 -1.41 13.97
CA VAL A 38 -8.12 -0.34 14.11
C VAL A 38 -7.08 -0.69 15.18
N ALA A 39 -7.48 -1.35 16.27
CA ALA A 39 -6.56 -1.76 17.34
C ALA A 39 -5.52 -2.80 16.89
N SER A 40 -5.87 -3.64 15.91
CA SER A 40 -4.93 -4.62 15.30
C SER A 40 -3.82 -3.93 14.48
N ARG A 41 -4.08 -2.75 13.92
CA ARG A 41 -3.05 -1.99 13.17
C ARG A 41 -2.04 -1.27 14.05
N LEU A 42 -2.38 -1.01 15.32
CA LEU A 42 -1.53 -0.23 16.22
C LEU A 42 -0.58 -1.08 17.07
N SER A 43 -0.78 -2.41 17.12
CA SER A 43 -0.17 -3.24 18.17
C SER A 43 0.88 -4.24 17.70
N SER A 44 1.21 -4.32 16.40
CA SER A 44 2.13 -5.36 15.89
C SER A 44 3.12 -4.91 14.81
N GLU A 45 3.26 -3.60 14.55
CA GLU A 45 4.10 -3.10 13.44
C GLU A 45 5.52 -2.70 13.87
N LYS A 46 6.04 -3.32 14.93
CA LYS A 46 7.49 -3.37 15.16
C LYS A 46 8.05 -4.61 14.46
N ASP A 47 8.86 -4.34 13.45
CA ASP A 47 9.90 -5.22 12.91
C ASP A 47 9.47 -6.40 12.01
N GLN A 48 8.47 -6.19 11.15
CA GLN A 48 8.38 -6.98 9.92
C GLN A 48 8.86 -6.15 8.73
N PRO A 49 9.82 -6.63 7.92
CA PRO A 49 10.26 -5.92 6.74
C PRO A 49 9.09 -5.84 5.75
N THR A 50 8.46 -4.66 5.67
CA THR A 50 7.40 -4.38 4.70
C THR A 50 8.02 -4.00 3.37
N VAL A 51 7.58 -4.66 2.30
CA VAL A 51 7.98 -4.28 0.93
C VAL A 51 7.31 -2.95 0.60
N LYS A 52 8.11 -1.92 0.34
CA LYS A 52 7.63 -0.59 -0.06
C LYS A 52 8.09 -0.27 -1.46
N ASN A 53 7.14 0.13 -2.30
CA ASN A 53 7.43 0.62 -3.64
C ASN A 53 7.89 2.07 -3.54
N PHE A 54 9.02 2.39 -4.20
CA PHE A 54 9.52 3.76 -4.29
C PHE A 54 9.74 4.12 -5.77
N ASN A 55 9.36 5.35 -6.13
CA ASN A 55 9.55 5.87 -7.48
C ASN A 55 10.68 6.91 -7.44
N VAL A 56 11.71 6.74 -8.29
CA VAL A 56 12.83 7.69 -8.39
C VAL A 56 12.91 8.21 -9.81
N ARG A 57 13.13 9.53 -9.93
CA ARG A 57 13.48 10.17 -11.19
C ARG A 57 15.00 10.36 -11.22
N ILE A 58 15.63 9.85 -12.26
CA ILE A 58 17.07 9.94 -12.49
C ILE A 58 17.26 10.57 -13.87
N MET A 59 18.30 11.37 -14.01
CA MET A 59 18.67 11.93 -15.31
C MET A 59 19.07 10.80 -16.29
N SER A 60 18.71 10.96 -17.56
CA SER A 60 18.89 9.94 -18.60
C SER A 60 20.36 9.66 -18.90
N ASP A 61 21.23 10.68 -18.82
CA ASP A 61 22.68 10.54 -18.93
C ASP A 61 23.25 9.56 -17.90
N ARG A 62 22.83 9.67 -16.65
CA ARG A 62 23.26 8.78 -15.55
C ARG A 62 22.70 7.38 -15.71
N LEU A 63 21.46 7.24 -16.18
CA LEU A 63 20.87 5.94 -16.47
C LEU A 63 21.66 5.18 -17.55
N ASN A 64 22.11 5.88 -18.59
CA ASN A 64 22.92 5.28 -19.65
C ASN A 64 24.26 4.76 -19.12
N VAL A 65 24.94 5.55 -18.28
CA VAL A 65 26.20 5.13 -17.63
C VAL A 65 25.97 3.88 -16.78
N VAL A 66 24.89 3.85 -15.99
CA VAL A 66 24.55 2.68 -15.16
C VAL A 66 24.32 1.44 -16.02
N ASN A 67 23.62 1.56 -17.15
CA ASN A 67 23.39 0.43 -18.04
C ASN A 67 24.69 -0.10 -18.65
N SER A 68 25.60 0.79 -19.10
CA SER A 68 26.91 0.39 -19.61
C SER A 68 27.75 -0.36 -18.57
N LEU A 69 27.73 0.10 -17.31
CA LEU A 69 28.43 -0.57 -16.21
C LEU A 69 27.82 -1.93 -15.87
N ARG A 70 26.50 -2.07 -15.95
CA ARG A 70 25.80 -3.34 -15.72
C ARG A 70 26.13 -4.37 -16.79
N ASP A 71 26.30 -3.94 -18.04
CA ASP A 71 26.63 -4.84 -19.15
C ASP A 71 28.07 -5.38 -19.10
N LEU A 72 28.99 -4.63 -18.48
CA LEU A 72 30.37 -5.04 -18.25
C LEU A 72 30.51 -6.14 -17.17
N ARG A 73 29.48 -6.36 -16.32
CA ARG A 73 29.53 -7.37 -15.27
C ARG A 73 29.50 -8.77 -15.89
N PRO A 74 30.36 -9.72 -15.45
CA PRO A 74 30.39 -11.07 -16.01
C PRO A 74 29.01 -11.73 -15.92
N LYS A 75 28.50 -12.16 -17.07
CA LYS A 75 27.21 -12.85 -17.19
C LYS A 75 27.37 -14.29 -16.71
N LYS A 76 26.32 -14.86 -16.10
CA LYS A 76 26.30 -16.30 -15.83
C LYS A 76 26.40 -17.03 -17.18
N PRO A 77 27.28 -18.05 -17.31
CA PRO A 77 27.63 -18.68 -18.60
C PRO A 77 26.45 -19.32 -19.35
N LEU A 78 25.27 -19.41 -18.74
CA LEU A 78 24.06 -20.00 -19.33
C LEU A 78 22.85 -19.06 -19.40
N SER A 79 22.99 -17.78 -19.04
CA SER A 79 21.85 -16.84 -19.05
C SER A 79 22.10 -15.62 -19.93
N PRO A 80 21.18 -15.30 -20.86
CA PRO A 80 21.28 -14.12 -21.72
C PRO A 80 20.93 -12.81 -20.98
N LYS A 81 20.46 -12.89 -19.73
CA LYS A 81 20.05 -11.72 -18.95
C LYS A 81 21.29 -11.00 -18.39
N PRO A 82 21.25 -9.65 -18.28
CA PRO A 82 22.30 -8.91 -17.58
C PRO A 82 22.48 -9.49 -16.18
N GLY A 83 23.72 -9.54 -15.69
CA GLY A 83 24.06 -10.21 -14.42
C GLY A 83 23.31 -9.65 -13.21
N ILE A 84 22.72 -8.45 -13.32
CA ILE A 84 21.99 -7.75 -12.26
C ILE A 84 20.90 -6.83 -12.82
N SER A 85 19.76 -6.72 -12.14
CA SER A 85 18.69 -5.78 -12.52
C SER A 85 19.06 -4.33 -12.17
N LEU A 86 18.32 -3.35 -12.71
CA LEU A 86 18.55 -1.94 -12.36
C LEU A 86 18.21 -1.68 -10.88
N GLN A 87 17.17 -2.34 -10.38
CA GLN A 87 16.72 -2.21 -8.99
C GLN A 87 17.79 -2.76 -8.04
N ASP A 88 18.32 -3.95 -8.33
CA ASP A 88 19.37 -4.57 -7.52
C ASP A 88 20.65 -3.72 -7.55
N TRP A 89 20.99 -3.11 -8.69
CA TRP A 89 22.13 -2.20 -8.79
C TRP A 89 21.98 -0.96 -7.89
N VAL A 90 20.77 -0.39 -7.85
CA VAL A 90 20.46 0.75 -6.97
C VAL A 90 20.49 0.33 -5.49
N LEU A 91 19.96 -0.84 -5.17
CA LEU A 91 20.00 -1.39 -3.81
C LEU A 91 21.45 -1.62 -3.34
N GLU A 92 22.30 -2.24 -4.17
CA GLU A 92 23.72 -2.47 -3.88
C GLU A 92 24.44 -1.14 -3.61
N ALA A 93 24.18 -0.10 -4.42
CA ALA A 93 24.75 1.23 -4.23
C ALA A 93 24.25 1.91 -2.93
N ILE A 94 22.99 1.74 -2.56
CA ILE A 94 22.42 2.27 -1.31
C ILE A 94 23.08 1.58 -0.11
N GLU A 95 23.18 0.25 -0.12
CA GLU A 95 23.84 -0.50 0.96
C GLU A 95 25.31 -0.12 1.11
N GLU A 96 26.04 0.03 0.00
CA GLU A 96 27.43 0.47 0.03
C GLU A 96 27.55 1.86 0.66
N LYS A 97 26.64 2.78 0.30
CA LYS A 97 26.60 4.12 0.88
C LYS A 97 26.31 4.09 2.38
N ILE A 98 25.33 3.29 2.83
CA ILE A 98 25.02 3.12 4.26
C ILE A 98 26.24 2.60 5.02
N LYS A 99 26.92 1.56 4.51
CA LYS A 99 28.13 1.00 5.14
C LYS A 99 29.26 2.03 5.24
N ARG A 100 29.46 2.86 4.21
CA ARG A 100 30.47 3.94 4.22
C ARG A 100 30.16 4.99 5.29
N GLU A 101 28.91 5.43 5.40
CA GLU A 101 28.51 6.42 6.41
C GLU A 101 28.59 5.83 7.83
N GLN A 102 28.15 4.59 8.04
CA GLN A 102 28.28 3.90 9.33
C GLN A 102 29.74 3.79 9.78
N LYS A 103 30.66 3.50 8.84
CA LYS A 103 32.09 3.46 9.12
C LYS A 103 32.69 4.84 9.39
N SER A 104 32.13 5.90 8.82
CA SER A 104 32.60 7.28 9.05
C SER A 104 32.07 7.89 10.36
N LEU A 105 30.95 7.38 10.87
CA LEU A 105 30.34 7.82 12.13
C LEU A 105 30.84 7.02 13.36
N SER A 106 31.43 5.84 13.15
CA SER A 106 32.05 5.01 14.20
C SER A 106 33.51 5.37 14.42
#